data_AF-A0A2J6R4B1-F1
#
_entry.id   AF-A0A2J6R4B1-F1
#
_cell.length_a   1.000
_cell.length_b   1.000
_cell.length_c   1.000
_cell.angle_alpha   90.00
_cell.angle_beta   90.00
_cell.angle_gamma   90.00
#
_symmetry.space_group_name_H-M   'P 1'
#
loop_
_entity.id
_entity.type
_entity.pdbx_description
1 polymer ?
#
loop_
_entity_poly.entity_id
_entity_poly.type
_entity_poly.pdbx_seq_one_letter_code
_entity_poly.pdbx_strand_id
1 'polypeptide(L)'
;MDSSCGQGVLTGVADWECISALPLWIDYQFPPVLQGKRLDEEPIKSTYPHDENGAVDELYWEHLENYELTQLRRIFLSEMTKLEPRWVEIFKSSQRQRDFDLAVTNCGHSFLIRRICNWLKDMDSGADRNASL
;
A
#
# COMPACT_ATOMS: atom_id res chain seq x y z
N MET A 1 -15.23 -43.38 29.55
CA MET A 1 -15.84 -42.29 28.76
C MET A 1 -14.70 -41.47 28.23
N ASP A 2 -14.32 -41.73 26.99
CA ASP A 2 -13.13 -41.14 26.36
C ASP A 2 -13.58 -39.92 25.56
N SER A 3 -13.16 -38.73 25.99
CA SER A 3 -13.55 -37.45 25.40
C SER A 3 -12.38 -36.93 24.55
N SER A 4 -12.07 -37.65 23.48
CA SER A 4 -11.10 -37.22 22.47
C SER A 4 -11.79 -36.21 21.54
N CYS A 5 -11.87 -34.95 21.96
CA CYS A 5 -12.20 -33.85 21.07
C CYS A 5 -11.02 -33.68 20.11
N GLY A 6 -11.25 -33.93 18.81
CA GLY A 6 -10.22 -34.02 17.78
C GLY A 6 -9.27 -32.81 17.75
N GLN A 7 -7.99 -33.07 17.50
CA GLN A 7 -6.85 -32.15 17.60
C GLN A 7 -6.85 -30.92 16.65
N GLY A 8 -7.99 -30.46 16.12
CA GLY A 8 -8.04 -29.28 15.26
C GLY A 8 -7.17 -29.39 14.00
N VAL A 9 -6.94 -30.61 13.51
CA VAL A 9 -6.12 -30.87 12.32
C VAL A 9 -6.95 -30.50 11.09
N LEU A 10 -6.42 -29.64 10.22
CA LEU A 10 -7.02 -29.30 8.93
C LEU A 10 -7.15 -30.58 8.08
N THR A 11 -8.37 -31.00 7.76
CA THR A 11 -8.65 -32.24 7.03
C THR A 11 -8.97 -32.02 5.55
N GLY A 12 -9.31 -30.81 5.14
CA GLY A 12 -9.60 -30.47 3.75
C GLY A 12 -10.02 -29.02 3.57
N VAL A 13 -9.93 -28.55 2.33
CA VAL A 13 -10.42 -27.25 1.88
C VAL A 13 -11.46 -27.51 0.79
N ALA A 14 -12.67 -26.97 0.96
CA ALA A 14 -13.76 -27.04 -0.02
C ALA A 14 -14.05 -25.63 -0.57
N ASP A 15 -14.90 -25.54 -1.60
CA ASP A 15 -15.40 -24.28 -2.18
C ASP A 15 -14.29 -23.32 -2.69
N TRP A 16 -13.28 -23.87 -3.36
CA TRP A 16 -12.12 -23.12 -3.87
C TRP A 16 -12.34 -22.49 -5.26
N GLU A 17 -13.52 -22.65 -5.87
CA GLU A 17 -13.84 -22.09 -7.19
C GLU A 17 -13.76 -20.56 -7.28
N CYS A 18 -13.76 -19.87 -6.13
CA CYS A 18 -13.64 -18.41 -6.04
C CYS A 18 -12.23 -17.94 -5.61
N ILE A 19 -11.26 -18.85 -5.47
CA ILE A 19 -9.90 -18.52 -5.06
C ILE A 19 -9.01 -18.38 -6.30
N SER A 20 -8.31 -17.25 -6.40
CA SER A 20 -7.29 -17.04 -7.42
C SER A 20 -5.92 -17.47 -6.92
N ALA A 21 -5.21 -18.30 -7.69
CA ALA A 21 -3.81 -18.60 -7.43
C ALA A 21 -2.93 -17.44 -7.92
N LEU A 22 -2.70 -16.47 -7.05
CA LEU A 22 -1.89 -15.29 -7.34
C LEU A 22 -0.44 -15.46 -6.88
N PRO A 23 0.53 -14.85 -7.57
CA PRO A 23 1.86 -14.67 -7.02
C PRO A 23 1.79 -13.98 -5.64
N LEU A 24 2.57 -14.46 -4.67
CA LEU A 24 2.54 -13.96 -3.29
C LEU A 24 2.73 -12.44 -3.20
N TRP A 25 3.50 -11.84 -4.09
CA TRP A 25 3.72 -10.39 -4.09
C TRP A 25 2.47 -9.57 -4.46
N ILE A 26 1.50 -10.16 -5.17
CA ILE A 26 0.22 -9.52 -5.48
C ILE A 26 -0.69 -9.57 -4.26
N ASP A 27 -0.67 -10.66 -3.50
CA ASP A 27 -1.50 -10.85 -2.31
C ASP A 27 -0.92 -10.11 -1.09
N TYR A 28 0.41 -9.97 -1.03
CA TYR A 28 1.11 -9.39 0.11
C TYR A 28 1.25 -7.88 -0.08
N GLN A 29 0.11 -7.19 -0.11
CA GLN A 29 0.00 -5.73 -0.20
C GLN A 29 -0.63 -5.16 1.06
N PHE A 30 -0.55 -3.83 1.21
CA PHE A 30 -1.35 -3.18 2.24
C PHE A 30 -2.84 -3.47 2.01
N PRO A 31 -3.61 -3.71 3.08
CA PRO A 31 -5.06 -3.76 3.00
C PRO A 31 -5.60 -2.51 2.29
N PRO A 32 -6.71 -2.60 1.53
CA PRO A 32 -7.24 -1.47 0.75
C PRO A 32 -7.39 -0.16 1.54
N VAL A 33 -7.81 -0.24 2.81
CA VAL A 33 -7.95 0.93 3.70
C VAL A 33 -6.62 1.64 4.02
N LEU A 34 -5.49 0.94 3.84
CA LEU A 34 -4.15 1.48 4.01
C LEU A 34 -3.47 1.79 2.67
N GLN A 35 -4.17 1.72 1.54
CA GLN A 35 -3.62 2.13 0.24
C GLN A 35 -3.74 3.65 0.05
N GLY A 36 -2.91 4.24 -0.83
CA GLY A 36 -2.84 5.69 -1.02
C GLY A 36 -1.39 6.19 -1.12
N LYS A 37 -1.22 7.51 -1.28
CA LYS A 37 0.10 8.12 -1.47
C LYS A 37 0.91 8.06 -0.17
N ARG A 38 2.23 7.93 -0.31
CA ARG A 38 3.17 8.10 0.80
C ARG A 38 3.43 9.58 1.03
N LEU A 39 3.23 10.06 2.25
CA LEU A 39 3.57 11.40 2.69
C LEU A 39 4.20 11.33 4.08
N ASP A 40 5.51 11.53 4.16
CA ASP A 40 6.26 11.41 5.42
C ASP A 40 6.17 12.66 6.31
N GLU A 41 5.90 13.82 5.72
CA GLU A 41 5.81 15.13 6.38
C GLU A 41 4.35 15.55 6.56
N GLU A 42 3.99 16.01 7.75
CA GLU A 42 2.63 16.48 8.04
C GLU A 42 2.33 17.77 7.26
N PRO A 43 1.19 17.86 6.55
CA PRO A 43 0.85 19.07 5.82
C PRO A 43 0.52 20.22 6.79
N ILE A 44 1.12 21.38 6.55
CA ILE A 44 0.87 22.58 7.35
C ILE A 44 -0.34 23.31 6.77
N LYS A 45 -1.47 23.33 7.50
CA LYS A 45 -2.74 23.88 7.01
C LYS A 45 -2.62 25.30 6.44
N SER A 46 -1.83 26.17 7.07
CA SER A 46 -1.66 27.57 6.66
C SER A 46 -0.89 27.78 5.36
N THR A 47 -0.26 26.74 4.80
CA THR A 47 0.44 26.86 3.50
C THR A 47 -0.47 26.57 2.32
N TYR A 48 -1.73 26.18 2.57
CA TYR A 48 -2.73 25.90 1.54
C TYR A 48 -3.59 27.13 1.28
N PRO A 49 -4.17 27.26 0.07
CA PRO A 49 -5.14 28.30 -0.22
C PRO A 49 -6.35 28.21 0.72
N HIS A 50 -6.89 29.38 1.08
CA HIS A 50 -8.15 29.50 1.80
C HIS A 50 -9.16 30.24 0.92
N ASP A 51 -10.43 29.83 1.01
CA ASP A 51 -11.52 30.55 0.36
C ASP A 51 -11.88 31.86 1.11
N GLU A 52 -12.83 32.62 0.57
CA GLU A 52 -13.29 33.89 1.17
C GLU A 52 -13.91 33.72 2.57
N ASN A 53 -14.35 32.50 2.92
CA ASN A 53 -14.91 32.16 4.22
C ASN A 53 -13.84 31.63 5.20
N GLY A 54 -12.58 31.51 4.74
CA GLY A 54 -11.47 30.96 5.51
C GLY A 54 -11.39 29.42 5.50
N ALA A 55 -12.22 28.72 4.73
CA ALA A 55 -12.13 27.27 4.57
C ALA A 55 -10.87 26.92 3.75
N VAL A 56 -10.13 25.91 4.20
CA VAL A 56 -8.92 25.46 3.51
C VAL A 56 -9.30 24.60 2.29
N ASP A 57 -8.48 24.69 1.25
CA ASP A 57 -8.59 23.86 0.04
C ASP A 57 -8.68 22.36 0.36
N GLU A 58 -9.47 21.62 -0.44
CA GLU A 58 -9.70 20.18 -0.28
C GLU A 58 -8.40 19.37 -0.33
N LEU A 59 -7.41 19.83 -1.09
CA LEU A 59 -6.10 19.21 -1.20
C LEU A 59 -5.37 19.09 0.14
N TYR A 60 -5.63 20.01 1.09
CA TYR A 60 -5.09 19.89 2.44
C TYR A 60 -5.56 18.62 3.13
N TRP A 61 -6.85 18.31 3.03
CA TRP A 61 -7.45 17.14 3.67
C TRP A 61 -6.97 15.85 3.02
N GLU A 62 -6.85 15.82 1.70
CA GLU A 62 -6.25 14.68 0.97
C GLU A 62 -4.80 14.43 1.42
N HIS A 63 -4.00 15.49 1.54
CA HIS A 63 -2.62 15.33 2.02
C HIS A 63 -2.57 14.92 3.50
N LEU A 64 -3.48 15.41 4.34
CA LEU A 64 -3.55 15.02 5.75
C LEU A 64 -3.86 13.53 5.86
N GLU A 65 -4.85 13.04 5.12
CA GLU A 65 -5.18 11.61 5.06
C GLU A 65 -3.98 10.78 4.59
N ASN A 66 -3.28 11.19 3.53
CA ASN A 66 -2.10 10.48 3.05
C ASN A 66 -0.96 10.43 4.09
N TYR A 67 -0.80 11.49 4.89
CA TYR A 67 0.15 11.50 6.00
C TYR A 67 -0.27 10.53 7.11
N GLU A 68 -1.53 10.58 7.53
CA GLU A 68 -2.09 9.70 8.58
C GLU A 68 -1.99 8.23 8.17
N LEU A 69 -2.35 7.89 6.93
CA LEU A 69 -2.19 6.56 6.36
C LEU A 69 -0.71 6.13 6.34
N THR A 70 0.21 7.05 6.06
CA THR A 70 1.65 6.77 6.13
C THR A 70 2.09 6.42 7.55
N GLN A 71 1.56 7.09 8.58
CA GLN A 71 1.84 6.72 9.98
C GLN A 71 1.23 5.36 10.33
N LEU A 72 -0.01 5.09 9.90
CA LEU A 72 -0.68 3.81 10.13
C LEU A 72 0.06 2.63 9.48
N ARG A 73 0.59 2.82 8.26
CA ARG A 73 1.44 1.81 7.58
C ARG A 73 2.67 1.45 8.39
N ARG A 74 3.29 2.42 9.09
CA ARG A 74 4.47 2.15 9.94
C ARG A 74 4.09 1.22 11.09
N ILE A 75 2.94 1.44 11.72
CA ILE A 75 2.40 0.57 12.78
C ILE A 75 2.08 -0.81 12.21
N PHE A 76 1.37 -0.87 11.07
CA PHE A 76 1.04 -2.12 10.40
C PHE A 76 2.29 -2.95 10.08
N LEU A 77 3.32 -2.34 9.50
CA LEU A 77 4.58 -3.03 9.20
C LEU A 77 5.30 -3.52 10.46
N SER A 78 5.25 -2.76 11.56
CA SER A 78 5.79 -3.17 12.86
C SER A 78 5.08 -4.42 13.38
N GLU A 79 3.75 -4.46 13.30
CA GLU A 79 2.98 -5.63 13.76
C GLU A 79 3.14 -6.83 12.82
N MET A 80 3.12 -6.62 11.51
CA MET A 80 3.37 -7.70 10.53
C MET A 80 4.77 -8.30 10.68
N THR A 81 5.77 -7.50 11.07
CA THR A 81 7.12 -8.02 11.33
C THR A 81 7.14 -9.00 12.50
N LYS A 82 6.23 -8.87 13.47
CA LYS A 82 6.11 -9.78 14.62
C LYS A 82 5.25 -10.99 14.29
N LEU A 83 4.12 -10.76 13.61
CA LEU A 83 3.10 -11.78 13.37
C LEU A 83 3.45 -12.70 12.21
N GLU A 84 3.95 -12.16 11.10
CA GLU A 84 4.29 -12.92 9.90
C GLU A 84 5.51 -12.29 9.19
N PRO A 85 6.74 -12.56 9.67
CA PRO A 85 7.96 -11.94 9.14
C PRO A 85 8.17 -12.18 7.64
N ARG A 86 7.76 -13.36 7.14
CA ARG A 86 7.83 -13.72 5.72
C ARG A 86 6.98 -12.79 4.85
N TRP A 87 5.84 -12.32 5.38
CA TRP A 87 5.02 -11.35 4.67
C TRP A 87 5.80 -10.06 4.41
N VAL A 88 6.51 -9.56 5.43
CA VAL A 88 7.31 -8.33 5.33
C VAL A 88 8.52 -8.50 4.41
N GLU A 89 9.16 -9.67 4.43
CA GLU A 89 10.26 -10.01 3.52
C GLU A 89 9.82 -9.96 2.05
N ILE A 90 8.71 -10.63 1.73
CA ILE A 90 8.14 -10.63 0.37
C ILE A 90 7.69 -9.21 0.02
N PHE A 91 7.01 -8.50 0.91
CA PHE A 91 6.59 -7.12 0.69
C PHE A 91 7.78 -6.21 0.35
N LYS A 92 8.89 -6.28 1.10
CA LYS A 92 10.06 -5.43 0.82
C LYS A 92 10.77 -5.82 -0.48
N SER A 93 10.95 -7.11 -0.73
CA SER A 93 11.67 -7.61 -1.91
C SER A 93 10.90 -7.42 -3.23
N SER A 94 9.57 -7.27 -3.16
CA SER A 94 8.70 -7.16 -4.34
C SER A 94 8.19 -5.75 -4.65
N GLN A 95 8.81 -4.71 -4.08
CA GLN A 95 8.39 -3.31 -4.29
C GLN A 95 8.27 -2.96 -5.78
N ARG A 96 9.26 -3.32 -6.61
CA ARG A 96 9.26 -2.99 -8.04
C ARG A 96 8.12 -3.65 -8.80
N GLN A 97 7.78 -4.90 -8.48
CA GLN A 97 6.68 -5.61 -9.11
C GLN A 97 5.36 -4.93 -8.80
N ARG A 98 5.16 -4.50 -7.55
CA ARG A 98 3.95 -3.77 -7.15
C ARG A 98 3.86 -2.38 -7.77
N ASP A 99 4.96 -1.63 -7.79
CA ASP A 99 4.99 -0.31 -8.42
C ASP A 99 4.69 -0.41 -9.92
N PHE A 100 5.23 -1.42 -10.59
CA PHE A 100 4.92 -1.71 -12.00
C PHE A 100 3.45 -2.09 -12.21
N ASP A 101 2.89 -2.98 -11.39
CA ASP A 101 1.48 -3.37 -11.46
C ASP A 101 0.55 -2.17 -11.25
N LEU A 102 0.88 -1.30 -10.28
CA LEU A 102 0.18 -0.05 -10.02
C LEU A 102 0.26 0.90 -11.23
N ALA A 103 1.44 1.03 -11.86
CA ALA A 103 1.64 1.85 -13.05
C ALA A 103 0.82 1.35 -14.23
N VAL A 104 0.83 0.03 -14.49
CA VAL A 104 0.05 -0.59 -15.59
C VAL A 104 -1.44 -0.39 -15.35
N THR A 105 -1.91 -0.64 -14.13
CA THR A 105 -3.33 -0.47 -13.77
C THR A 105 -3.80 0.98 -13.97
N ASN A 106 -2.91 1.96 -13.77
CA ASN A 106 -3.24 3.38 -13.81
C ASN A 106 -2.71 4.14 -15.04
N CYS A 107 -2.13 3.45 -16.03
CA CYS A 107 -1.52 4.11 -17.19
C CYS A 107 -2.54 4.89 -18.06
N GLY A 108 -3.82 4.53 -18.00
CA GLY A 108 -4.91 5.25 -18.67
C GLY A 108 -5.43 6.47 -17.90
N HIS A 109 -5.06 6.64 -16.62
CA HIS A 109 -5.53 7.75 -15.79
C HIS A 109 -4.70 9.02 -16.05
N SER A 110 -5.32 10.02 -16.69
CA SER A 110 -4.63 11.27 -17.07
C SER A 110 -4.01 12.05 -15.91
N PHE A 111 -4.55 11.90 -14.69
CA PHE A 111 -3.97 12.50 -13.49
C PHE A 111 -2.71 11.77 -13.00
N LEU A 112 -2.66 10.45 -13.16
CA LEU A 112 -1.58 9.61 -12.64
C LEU A 112 -0.43 9.45 -13.64
N ILE A 113 -0.68 9.67 -14.94
CA ILE A 113 0.35 9.51 -15.98
C ILE A 113 1.60 10.36 -15.73
N ARG A 114 1.44 11.59 -15.23
CA ARG A 114 2.59 12.45 -14.90
C ARG A 114 3.46 11.84 -13.80
N ARG A 115 2.83 11.25 -12.78
CA ARG A 115 3.54 10.60 -11.67
C ARG A 115 4.26 9.34 -12.17
N ILE A 116 3.59 8.52 -12.98
CA ILE A 116 4.17 7.32 -13.60
C ILE A 116 5.38 7.71 -14.47
N CYS A 117 5.26 8.74 -15.30
CA CYS A 117 6.38 9.23 -16.13
C CYS A 117 7.55 9.76 -15.30
N ASN A 118 7.31 10.42 -14.17
CA ASN A 118 8.39 10.87 -13.28
C ASN A 118 9.09 9.67 -12.63
N TRP A 119 8.32 8.71 -12.12
CA TRP A 119 8.85 7.47 -11.55
C TRP A 119 9.72 6.69 -12.57
N LEU A 120 9.28 6.57 -13.84
CA LEU A 120 10.08 5.95 -14.90
C LEU A 120 11.39 6.69 -15.17
N LYS A 121 11.38 8.03 -15.16
CA LYS A 121 12.61 8.84 -15.33
C LYS A 121 13.58 8.63 -14.17
N ASP A 122 13.06 8.56 -12.94
CA ASP A 122 13.88 8.32 -11.76
C ASP A 122 14.56 6.94 -11.85
N MET A 123 13.82 5.90 -12.30
CA MET A 123 14.37 4.57 -12.59
C MET A 123 15.48 4.59 -13.64
N ASP A 124 15.24 5.23 -14.79
CA ASP A 124 16.21 5.28 -15.92
C ASP A 124 17.49 6.02 -15.55
N SER A 125 17.41 7.01 -14.67
CA SER A 125 18.55 7.82 -14.23
C SER A 125 19.49 7.12 -13.24
N GLY A 126 19.07 5.99 -12.65
CA GLY A 126 19.82 5.31 -11.61
C GLY A 126 19.93 6.09 -10.29
N ALA A 127 19.20 7.20 -10.12
CA ALA A 127 18.99 7.86 -8.83
C ALA A 127 18.23 6.96 -7.82
N ASP A 128 17.70 5.86 -8.34
CA ASP A 128 16.75 4.97 -7.73
C ASP A 128 17.41 3.85 -6.92
N ARG A 129 17.43 4.00 -5.60
CA ARG A 129 17.56 2.86 -4.70
C ARG A 129 16.29 2.57 -3.90
N ASN A 130 15.33 3.50 -3.85
CA ASN A 130 14.15 3.42 -2.98
C ASN A 130 12.94 4.22 -3.51
N ALA A 131 12.92 4.68 -4.78
CA ALA A 131 11.75 5.40 -5.27
C ALA A 131 10.57 4.42 -5.35
N SER A 132 9.46 4.78 -4.70
CA SER A 132 8.20 4.02 -4.76
C SER A 132 7.18 4.86 -5.50
N LEU A 133 6.39 4.21 -6.36
CA LEU A 133 5.29 4.87 -7.06
C LEU A 133 4.19 5.24 -6.08
#